data_AF-A0A561BYS5-F1
#
_entry.id   AF-A0A561BYS5-F1
#
_cell.length_a   1.000
_cell.length_b   1.000
_cell.length_c   1.000
_cell.angle_alpha   90.00
_cell.angle_beta   90.00
_cell.angle_gamma   90.00
#
_symmetry.space_group_name_H-M   'P 1'
#
loop_
_entity.id
_entity.type
_entity.pdbx_description
1 polymer ?
#
loop_
_entity_poly.entity_id
_entity_poly.type
_entity_poly.pdbx_seq_one_letter_code
_entity_poly.pdbx_strand_id
1 'polypeptide(L)'
;MVPTSRVGPSVRPLTVGGVDPFDEPARYPLRIKGPQPPAQVVAMTAGGDLMLGRRVGAASARAGDVSRPLRAIGPRLKAPDLTVVNLESTLSTAGEPQQGGDSFAAPPGVVAGLRDVGIDVVSLANNHTGDFQRRALVETVRLVKAGGLQPVGAGSNLQEAARPVIVTRDGVRFGFLAFNAIGETPRATATTPGVVEVRMPPRTGPLNQGDLAAVTRAIRALKTSVDVVAVLPHWGQQYTHDPVPAQRAVAAALTTAGADLVIGGHPHWVQAVEFPAGKVVAHSLGNLVFDMDFAQQTREGVLLELTYWGKTLKAARLTPYVIGADFGPRVVTGTRAEQILADLRSAR
;
A
#
# COMPACT_ATOMS: atom_id res chain seq x y z
N MET A 1 -0.63 20.24 -10.73
CA MET A 1 0.06 18.95 -10.96
C MET A 1 0.41 18.85 -12.42
N VAL A 2 1.62 18.38 -12.75
CA VAL A 2 2.03 18.12 -14.14
C VAL A 2 1.40 16.79 -14.56
N PRO A 3 0.71 16.69 -15.72
CA PRO A 3 0.18 15.42 -16.22
C PRO A 3 1.29 14.38 -16.34
N THR A 4 1.03 13.10 -16.03
CA THR A 4 2.03 12.02 -16.12
C THR A 4 2.66 11.88 -17.49
N SER A 5 1.90 12.15 -18.55
CA SER A 5 2.40 12.20 -19.93
C SER A 5 3.45 13.29 -20.17
N ARG A 6 3.56 14.26 -19.26
CA ARG A 6 4.53 15.36 -19.31
C ARG A 6 5.65 15.24 -18.29
N VAL A 7 5.64 14.23 -17.41
CA VAL A 7 6.73 13.97 -16.47
C VAL A 7 7.75 13.06 -17.16
N GLY A 8 8.86 13.62 -17.63
CA GLY A 8 10.01 12.90 -18.19
C GLY A 8 11.26 13.04 -17.30
N PRO A 9 12.39 12.39 -17.64
CA PRO A 9 13.69 12.66 -16.99
C PRO A 9 14.13 14.14 -17.14
N SER A 10 13.49 14.88 -18.05
CA SER A 10 13.62 16.33 -18.22
C SER A 10 12.80 17.17 -17.22
N VAL A 11 11.80 16.60 -16.55
CA VAL A 11 11.06 17.29 -15.48
C VAL A 11 11.83 17.13 -14.19
N ARG A 12 12.67 18.12 -13.92
CA ARG A 12 13.36 18.23 -12.64
C ARG A 12 12.39 18.85 -11.63
N PRO A 13 12.30 18.31 -10.39
CA PRO A 13 11.69 19.06 -9.30
C PRO A 13 12.39 20.42 -9.23
N LEU A 14 11.60 21.49 -9.08
CA LEU A 14 12.17 22.83 -8.94
C LEU A 14 12.95 22.85 -7.63
N THR A 15 14.28 22.82 -7.73
CA THR A 15 15.14 23.01 -6.57
C THR A 15 15.42 24.49 -6.41
N VAL A 16 15.37 24.99 -5.17
CA VAL A 16 15.85 26.33 -4.84
C VAL A 16 17.17 26.11 -4.11
N GLY A 17 18.23 26.77 -4.57
CA GLY A 17 19.59 26.60 -4.01
C GLY A 17 20.08 25.15 -3.91
N GLY A 18 19.69 24.28 -4.86
CA GLY A 18 20.10 22.88 -4.89
C GLY A 18 19.31 21.91 -4.00
N VAL A 19 18.26 22.40 -3.32
CA VAL A 19 17.41 21.61 -2.41
C VAL A 19 15.97 21.63 -2.90
N ASP A 20 15.28 20.48 -2.88
CA ASP A 20 13.84 20.41 -3.15
C ASP A 20 13.08 21.09 -2.00
N PRO A 21 12.30 22.15 -2.25
CA PRO A 21 11.52 22.85 -1.22
C PRO A 21 10.52 21.95 -0.47
N PHE A 22 10.14 20.79 -1.02
CA PHE A 22 9.30 19.81 -0.31
C PHE A 22 10.08 18.86 0.58
N ASP A 23 11.40 18.69 0.37
CA ASP A 23 12.26 17.87 1.24
C ASP A 23 12.74 18.67 2.46
N GLU A 24 13.02 19.97 2.30
CA GLU A 24 13.41 20.87 3.40
C GLU A 24 12.55 22.14 3.42
N PRO A 25 11.23 22.04 3.70
CA PRO A 25 10.31 23.19 3.65
C PRO A 25 10.63 24.29 4.66
N ALA A 26 11.45 24.00 5.67
CA ALA A 26 11.95 25.00 6.62
C ALA A 26 13.07 25.88 6.03
N ARG A 27 13.89 25.36 5.09
CA ARG A 27 14.96 26.12 4.44
C ARG A 27 14.44 27.13 3.43
N TYR A 28 13.35 26.77 2.77
CA TYR A 28 12.63 27.66 1.87
C TYR A 28 11.26 27.88 2.47
N PRO A 29 11.09 28.93 3.31
CA PRO A 29 9.77 29.32 3.75
C PRO A 29 8.98 29.76 2.51
N LEU A 30 8.34 28.81 1.83
CA LEU A 30 7.30 29.02 0.82
C LEU A 30 6.05 29.69 1.44
N ARG A 31 6.18 30.18 2.68
CA ARG A 31 5.20 30.87 3.48
C ARG A 31 5.32 32.36 3.20
N ILE A 32 4.43 32.85 2.35
CA ILE A 32 4.16 34.29 2.24
C ILE A 32 3.40 34.71 3.51
N LYS A 33 3.72 35.87 4.11
CA LYS A 33 2.92 36.42 5.22
C LYS A 33 1.49 36.63 4.71
N GLY A 34 0.54 35.86 5.24
CA GLY A 34 -0.87 35.95 4.92
C GLY A 34 -1.72 35.73 6.18
N PRO A 35 -2.97 36.22 6.20
CA PRO A 35 -3.83 36.19 7.38
C PRO A 35 -4.36 34.79 7.77
N GLN A 36 -4.04 33.72 7.02
CA GLN A 36 -4.42 32.36 7.39
C GLN A 36 -3.28 31.64 8.12
N PRO A 37 -3.57 30.88 9.19
CA PRO A 37 -2.58 29.97 9.76
C PRO A 37 -2.05 29.06 8.63
N PRO A 38 -0.74 28.79 8.57
CA PRO A 38 -0.19 27.92 7.54
C PRO A 38 -0.91 26.58 7.62
N ALA A 39 -1.53 26.14 6.51
CA ALA A 39 -2.14 24.83 6.43
C ALA A 39 -1.10 23.79 6.89
N GLN A 40 -1.50 22.89 7.79
CA GLN A 40 -0.62 21.85 8.30
C GLN A 40 -0.14 20.98 7.14
N VAL A 41 1.15 20.67 7.11
CA VAL A 41 1.77 19.85 6.07
C VAL A 41 1.84 18.43 6.59
N VAL A 42 1.16 17.49 5.92
CA VAL A 42 1.19 16.07 6.28
C VAL A 42 1.87 15.29 5.15
N ALA A 43 2.92 14.55 5.49
CA ALA A 43 3.57 13.60 4.61
C ALA A 43 2.99 12.19 4.82
N MET A 44 2.70 11.50 3.73
CA MET A 44 2.25 10.11 3.73
C MET A 44 3.12 9.28 2.79
N THR A 45 3.55 8.09 3.20
CA THR A 45 4.20 7.12 2.31
C THR A 45 3.36 5.86 2.18
N ALA A 46 3.20 5.38 0.96
CA ALA A 46 2.66 4.06 0.69
C ALA A 46 3.76 3.15 0.10
N GLY A 47 3.87 1.95 0.63
CA GLY A 47 4.72 0.88 0.13
C GLY A 47 3.89 -0.31 -0.37
N GLY A 48 4.53 -1.15 -1.18
CA GLY A 48 3.92 -2.34 -1.76
C GLY A 48 3.83 -3.54 -0.81
N ASP A 49 3.93 -4.73 -1.39
CA ASP A 49 3.68 -5.99 -0.71
C ASP A 49 4.83 -6.41 0.23
N LEU A 50 4.49 -6.76 1.47
CA LEU A 50 5.41 -7.28 2.48
C LEU A 50 5.10 -8.75 2.77
N MET A 51 5.96 -9.66 2.30
CA MET A 51 5.96 -11.07 2.69
C MET A 51 7.17 -11.32 3.61
N LEU A 52 6.89 -11.56 4.89
CA LEU A 52 7.90 -11.70 5.95
C LEU A 52 8.12 -13.15 6.39
N GLY A 53 7.52 -14.09 5.66
CA GLY A 53 7.68 -15.54 5.84
C GLY A 53 8.80 -16.13 4.98
N ARG A 54 8.75 -17.46 4.78
CA ARG A 54 9.64 -18.22 3.89
C ARG A 54 11.13 -17.83 4.06
N ARG A 55 11.85 -17.51 2.98
CA ARG A 55 13.28 -17.19 3.04
C ARG A 55 13.55 -15.87 3.76
N VAL A 56 12.63 -14.91 3.72
CA VAL A 56 12.73 -13.64 4.47
C VAL A 56 12.70 -13.92 5.97
N GLY A 57 11.70 -14.67 6.43
CA GLY A 57 11.54 -15.08 7.82
C GLY A 57 12.72 -15.94 8.30
N ALA A 58 13.16 -16.92 7.50
CA ALA A 58 14.31 -17.75 7.83
C ALA A 58 15.62 -16.94 7.92
N ALA A 59 15.83 -15.98 7.03
CA ALA A 59 16.99 -15.10 7.06
C ALA A 59 16.98 -14.14 8.26
N SER A 60 15.80 -13.71 8.70
CA SER A 60 15.60 -12.87 9.87
C SER A 60 15.81 -13.66 11.17
N ALA A 61 15.28 -14.88 11.25
CA ALA A 61 15.48 -15.79 12.38
C ALA A 61 16.96 -16.15 12.57
N ARG A 62 17.69 -16.48 11.50
CA ARG A 62 19.14 -16.72 11.56
C ARG A 62 19.93 -15.50 12.05
N ALA A 63 19.45 -14.29 11.76
CA ALA A 63 20.08 -13.06 12.20
C ALA A 63 19.67 -12.63 13.61
N GLY A 64 18.67 -13.27 14.23
CA GLY A 64 18.08 -12.84 15.50
C GLY A 64 17.37 -11.48 15.40
N ASP A 65 16.97 -11.06 14.20
CA ASP A 65 16.38 -9.75 13.96
C ASP A 65 15.27 -9.80 12.90
N VAL A 66 14.03 -9.69 13.36
CA VAL A 66 12.82 -9.66 12.54
C VAL A 66 12.65 -8.36 11.73
N SER A 67 13.33 -7.27 12.11
CA SER A 67 13.30 -6.00 11.40
C SER A 67 14.32 -5.91 10.27
N ARG A 68 15.24 -6.90 10.19
CA ARG A 68 16.36 -6.93 9.25
C ARG A 68 16.00 -6.49 7.83
N PRO A 69 14.97 -7.03 7.16
CA PRO A 69 14.68 -6.64 5.78
C PRO A 69 14.28 -5.17 5.66
N LEU A 70 13.73 -4.55 6.71
CA LEU A 70 13.25 -3.18 6.68
C LEU A 70 14.34 -2.16 7.07
N ARG A 71 15.47 -2.57 7.64
CA ARG A 71 16.48 -1.64 8.17
C ARG A 71 16.96 -0.60 7.16
N ALA A 72 17.24 -1.01 5.93
CA ALA A 72 17.81 -0.14 4.90
C ALA A 72 16.83 0.95 4.44
N ILE A 73 15.54 0.63 4.34
CA ILE A 73 14.49 1.56 3.92
C ILE A 73 13.81 2.25 5.11
N GLY A 74 14.00 1.72 6.32
CA GLY A 74 13.32 2.12 7.55
C GLY A 74 13.38 3.62 7.86
N PRO A 75 14.53 4.30 7.74
CA PRO A 75 14.59 5.76 7.91
C PRO A 75 13.62 6.52 7.00
N ARG A 76 13.40 6.02 5.77
CA ARG A 76 12.49 6.64 4.80
C ARG A 76 11.02 6.31 5.06
N LEU A 77 10.73 5.09 5.53
CA LEU A 77 9.38 4.70 5.98
C LEU A 77 8.96 5.42 7.28
N LYS A 78 9.94 5.81 8.11
CA LYS A 78 9.70 6.51 9.38
C LYS A 78 9.63 8.03 9.25
N ALA A 79 10.19 8.59 8.18
CA ALA A 79 10.20 10.02 7.92
C ALA A 79 8.82 10.69 7.78
N PRO A 80 7.82 10.10 7.08
CA PRO A 80 6.49 10.72 6.94
C PRO A 80 5.67 10.63 8.23
N ASP A 81 4.60 11.41 8.31
CA ASP A 81 3.65 11.37 9.43
C ASP A 81 2.74 10.13 9.39
N LEU A 82 2.62 9.50 8.22
CA LEU A 82 1.74 8.34 8.00
C LEU A 82 2.36 7.36 6.99
N THR A 83 2.56 6.10 7.37
CA THR A 83 3.01 5.05 6.46
C THR A 83 2.03 3.89 6.35
N VAL A 84 1.76 3.48 5.11
CA VAL A 84 0.78 2.45 4.75
C VAL A 84 1.41 1.39 3.87
N VAL A 85 1.13 0.12 4.16
CA VAL A 85 1.67 -1.03 3.40
C VAL A 85 0.65 -2.16 3.31
N ASN A 86 0.89 -3.15 2.44
CA ASN A 86 0.17 -4.42 2.44
C ASN A 86 0.99 -5.49 3.16
N LEU A 87 0.43 -6.12 4.20
CA LEU A 87 1.06 -7.25 4.88
C LEU A 87 0.52 -8.55 4.29
N GLU A 88 1.29 -9.15 3.39
CA GLU A 88 0.96 -10.39 2.67
C GLU A 88 1.54 -11.59 3.40
N SER A 89 1.20 -11.71 4.68
CA SER A 89 1.61 -12.82 5.54
C SER A 89 0.60 -13.01 6.66
N THR A 90 0.26 -14.26 6.94
CA THR A 90 -0.42 -14.63 8.18
C THR A 90 0.59 -14.60 9.33
N LEU A 91 0.22 -14.08 10.50
CA LEU A 91 1.08 -14.01 11.69
C LEU A 91 0.81 -15.15 12.69
N SER A 92 0.13 -16.19 12.25
CA SER A 92 -0.23 -17.36 13.05
C SER A 92 -0.25 -18.58 12.15
N THR A 93 0.11 -19.73 12.72
CA THR A 93 0.03 -21.06 12.10
C THR A 93 -0.93 -21.95 12.89
N ALA A 94 -1.96 -21.35 13.52
CA ALA A 94 -2.93 -22.07 14.34
C ALA A 94 -3.93 -22.95 13.55
N GLY A 95 -3.78 -23.02 12.23
CA GLY A 95 -4.50 -23.91 11.33
C GLY A 95 -3.57 -24.47 10.26
N GLU A 96 -4.09 -25.34 9.40
CA GLU A 96 -3.28 -25.98 8.35
C GLU A 96 -3.04 -25.05 7.15
N PRO A 97 -1.88 -25.14 6.48
CA PRO A 97 -1.58 -24.36 5.28
C PRO A 97 -2.59 -24.65 4.16
N GLN A 98 -3.18 -23.60 3.59
CA GLN A 98 -4.20 -23.68 2.54
C GLN A 98 -3.63 -23.55 1.12
N GLN A 99 -2.39 -23.06 0.99
CA GLN A 99 -1.72 -22.83 -0.30
C GLN A 99 -0.40 -23.62 -0.43
N GLY A 100 -0.22 -24.70 0.34
CA GLY A 100 1.00 -25.52 0.30
C GLY A 100 2.27 -24.72 0.57
N GLY A 101 3.29 -24.87 -0.28
CA GLY A 101 4.56 -24.14 -0.18
C GLY A 101 4.47 -22.62 -0.37
N ASP A 102 3.33 -22.14 -0.87
CA ASP A 102 3.02 -20.71 -1.02
C ASP A 102 2.11 -20.19 0.12
N SER A 103 2.01 -20.92 1.23
CA SER A 103 1.39 -20.41 2.47
C SER A 103 2.40 -19.54 3.24
N PHE A 104 2.13 -18.24 3.34
CA PHE A 104 3.04 -17.26 3.91
C PHE A 104 2.75 -17.03 5.40
N ALA A 105 3.52 -17.70 6.26
CA ALA A 105 3.55 -17.43 7.70
C ALA A 105 4.80 -16.63 8.10
N ALA A 106 4.59 -15.56 8.87
CA ALA A 106 5.65 -14.80 9.51
C ALA A 106 5.52 -14.86 11.05
N PRO A 107 6.63 -14.80 11.80
CA PRO A 107 6.57 -14.84 13.25
C PRO A 107 5.86 -13.58 13.80
N PRO A 108 5.00 -13.67 14.82
CA PRO A 108 4.28 -12.51 15.39
C PRO A 108 5.17 -11.32 15.77
N GLY A 109 6.43 -11.59 16.14
CA GLY A 109 7.41 -10.56 16.52
C GLY A 109 7.70 -9.53 15.42
N VAL A 110 7.41 -9.83 14.14
CA VAL A 110 7.59 -8.87 13.04
C VAL A 110 6.80 -7.58 13.23
N VAL A 111 5.69 -7.62 13.97
CA VAL A 111 4.84 -6.45 14.22
C VAL A 111 5.62 -5.33 14.93
N ALA A 112 6.52 -5.69 15.85
CA ALA A 112 7.39 -4.71 16.50
C ALA A 112 8.33 -4.05 15.48
N GLY A 113 8.92 -4.84 14.58
CA GLY A 113 9.78 -4.32 13.50
C GLY A 113 9.03 -3.38 12.54
N LEU A 114 7.79 -3.72 12.17
CA LEU A 114 6.94 -2.86 11.34
C LEU A 114 6.68 -1.51 12.01
N ARG A 115 6.31 -1.53 13.30
CA ARG A 115 6.07 -0.31 14.09
C ARG A 115 7.34 0.53 14.23
N ASP A 116 8.49 -0.10 14.47
CA ASP A 116 9.74 0.60 14.75
C ASP A 116 10.27 1.36 13.52
N VAL A 117 9.94 0.91 12.31
CA VAL A 117 10.18 1.62 11.05
C VAL A 117 9.06 2.57 10.63
N GLY A 118 8.08 2.82 11.51
CA GLY A 118 7.06 3.85 11.34
C GLY A 118 5.85 3.45 10.50
N ILE A 119 5.57 2.16 10.30
CA ILE A 119 4.32 1.73 9.65
C ILE A 119 3.15 1.99 10.60
N ASP A 120 2.06 2.57 10.08
CA ASP A 120 0.85 2.88 10.86
C ASP A 120 -0.34 2.01 10.46
N VAL A 121 -0.59 1.87 9.15
CA VAL A 121 -1.75 1.16 8.59
C VAL A 121 -1.27 -0.01 7.75
N VAL A 122 -1.88 -1.18 7.96
CA VAL A 122 -1.58 -2.37 7.17
C VAL A 122 -2.85 -2.92 6.53
N SER A 123 -2.84 -3.07 5.21
CA SER A 123 -3.85 -3.87 4.53
C SER A 123 -3.64 -5.34 4.86
N LEU A 124 -4.73 -6.00 5.25
CA LEU A 124 -4.83 -7.44 5.39
C LEU A 124 -5.85 -8.05 4.42
N ALA A 125 -6.39 -7.24 3.49
CA ALA A 125 -7.30 -7.73 2.46
C ALA A 125 -6.53 -8.19 1.22
N ASN A 126 -5.74 -9.25 1.39
CA ASN A 126 -4.98 -9.92 0.33
C ASN A 126 -5.28 -11.43 0.35
N ASN A 127 -4.73 -12.16 -0.62
CA ASN A 127 -4.93 -13.60 -0.76
C ASN A 127 -4.18 -14.45 0.27
N HIS A 128 -3.23 -13.89 1.03
CA HIS A 128 -2.38 -14.64 1.95
C HIS A 128 -2.68 -14.47 3.46
N THR A 129 -3.66 -13.64 3.81
CA THR A 129 -4.05 -13.44 5.22
C THR A 129 -4.80 -14.66 5.78
N GLY A 130 -5.41 -15.46 4.91
CA GLY A 130 -6.15 -16.68 5.23
C GLY A 130 -5.36 -17.98 5.07
N ASP A 131 -4.04 -17.92 4.86
CA ASP A 131 -3.22 -19.08 4.52
C ASP A 131 -3.24 -20.20 5.56
N PHE A 132 -3.48 -19.85 6.83
CA PHE A 132 -3.58 -20.81 7.94
C PHE A 132 -5.00 -20.82 8.53
N GLN A 133 -5.99 -20.64 7.66
CA GLN A 133 -7.42 -20.67 7.96
C GLN A 133 -7.91 -19.50 8.83
N ARG A 134 -9.22 -19.50 9.11
CA ARG A 134 -9.93 -18.39 9.77
C ARG A 134 -9.41 -18.05 11.15
N ARG A 135 -8.97 -19.06 11.92
CA ARG A 135 -8.43 -18.86 13.26
C ARG A 135 -7.14 -18.04 13.20
N ALA A 136 -6.21 -18.44 12.33
CA ALA A 136 -4.95 -17.71 12.15
C ALA A 136 -5.15 -16.31 11.56
N LEU A 137 -6.14 -16.14 10.67
CA LEU A 137 -6.55 -14.82 10.17
C LEU A 137 -6.98 -13.89 11.31
N VAL A 138 -7.87 -14.35 12.19
CA VAL A 138 -8.34 -13.53 13.34
C VAL A 138 -7.20 -13.26 14.32
N GLU A 139 -6.35 -14.25 14.59
CA GLU A 139 -5.15 -14.06 15.40
C GLU A 139 -4.19 -13.04 14.77
N THR A 140 -4.04 -13.02 13.45
CA THR A 140 -3.24 -12.03 12.71
C THR A 140 -3.80 -10.62 12.91
N VAL A 141 -5.10 -10.42 12.69
CA VAL A 141 -5.76 -9.12 12.93
C VAL A 141 -5.54 -8.65 14.38
N ARG A 142 -5.66 -9.57 15.35
CA ARG A 142 -5.44 -9.27 16.77
C ARG A 142 -3.99 -8.88 17.06
N LEU A 143 -3.01 -9.61 16.52
CA LEU A 143 -1.58 -9.37 16.73
C LEU A 143 -1.14 -8.02 16.15
N VAL A 144 -1.57 -7.71 14.91
CA VAL A 144 -1.32 -6.42 14.28
C VAL A 144 -1.87 -5.29 15.14
N LYS A 145 -3.13 -5.39 15.57
CA LYS A 145 -3.78 -4.38 16.41
C LYS A 145 -3.10 -4.23 17.78
N ALA A 146 -2.73 -5.35 18.42
CA ALA A 146 -2.06 -5.36 19.72
C ALA A 146 -0.65 -4.74 19.66
N GLY A 147 0.00 -4.79 18.50
CA GLY A 147 1.29 -4.12 18.27
C GLY A 147 1.19 -2.62 17.95
N GLY A 148 -0.01 -2.03 17.98
CA GLY A 148 -0.22 -0.61 17.75
C GLY A 148 -0.41 -0.20 16.29
N LEU A 149 -0.45 -1.16 15.36
CA LEU A 149 -0.75 -0.92 13.95
C LEU A 149 -2.27 -0.94 13.72
N GLN A 150 -2.73 -0.34 12.63
CA GLN A 150 -4.13 -0.30 12.24
C GLN A 150 -4.40 -1.30 11.10
N PRO A 151 -4.95 -2.49 11.38
CA PRO A 151 -5.34 -3.43 10.33
C PRO A 151 -6.60 -2.94 9.60
N VAL A 152 -6.62 -3.05 8.27
CA VAL A 152 -7.79 -2.74 7.45
C VAL A 152 -8.14 -3.89 6.51
N GLY A 153 -9.45 -4.14 6.33
CA GLY A 153 -9.98 -5.05 5.31
C GLY A 153 -10.12 -6.53 5.72
N ALA A 154 -9.79 -6.88 6.98
CA ALA A 154 -9.96 -8.22 7.54
C ALA A 154 -10.57 -8.15 8.95
N GLY A 155 -11.34 -9.16 9.34
CA GLY A 155 -11.99 -9.18 10.66
C GLY A 155 -12.68 -10.50 10.99
N SER A 156 -13.32 -10.55 12.17
CA SER A 156 -14.03 -11.74 12.67
C SER A 156 -15.39 -11.96 11.99
N ASN A 157 -15.85 -10.96 11.24
CA ASN A 157 -17.06 -10.97 10.42
C ASN A 157 -16.98 -9.79 9.41
N LEU A 158 -18.00 -9.68 8.55
CA LEU A 158 -18.07 -8.64 7.52
C LEU A 158 -18.15 -7.23 8.10
N GLN A 159 -18.82 -7.04 9.24
CA GLN A 159 -18.90 -5.73 9.88
C GLN A 159 -17.52 -5.25 10.34
N GLU A 160 -16.73 -6.13 10.95
CA GLU A 160 -15.35 -5.82 11.35
C GLU A 160 -14.44 -5.64 10.14
N ALA A 161 -14.49 -6.55 9.15
CA ALA A 161 -13.63 -6.49 7.97
C ALA A 161 -13.89 -5.24 7.12
N ALA A 162 -15.16 -4.83 6.98
CA ALA A 162 -15.56 -3.65 6.20
C ALA A 162 -15.44 -2.33 6.99
N ARG A 163 -15.07 -2.37 8.28
CA ARG A 163 -14.93 -1.15 9.08
C ARG A 163 -13.72 -0.35 8.59
N PRO A 164 -13.90 0.93 8.20
CA PRO A 164 -12.78 1.76 7.79
C PRO A 164 -11.85 2.04 8.97
N VAL A 165 -10.56 2.14 8.67
CA VAL A 165 -9.57 2.71 9.59
C VAL A 165 -9.54 4.22 9.36
N ILE A 166 -9.57 5.03 10.42
CA ILE A 166 -9.44 6.49 10.32
C ILE A 166 -8.25 6.92 11.18
N VAL A 167 -7.26 7.54 10.55
CA VAL A 167 -6.07 8.08 11.22
C VAL A 167 -6.06 9.60 11.05
N THR A 168 -5.76 10.33 12.12
CA THR A 168 -5.63 11.80 12.08
C THR A 168 -4.17 12.20 12.27
N ARG A 169 -3.67 13.07 11.40
CA ARG A 169 -2.34 13.69 11.49
C ARG A 169 -2.48 15.19 11.24
N ASP A 170 -2.00 16.00 12.18
CA ASP A 170 -2.10 17.47 12.15
C ASP A 170 -3.47 18.00 11.72
N GLY A 171 -4.53 17.40 12.25
CA GLY A 171 -5.93 17.77 11.99
C GLY A 171 -6.52 17.25 10.67
N VAL A 172 -5.73 16.59 9.81
CA VAL A 172 -6.22 15.96 8.57
C VAL A 172 -6.63 14.51 8.86
N ARG A 173 -7.85 14.15 8.50
CA ARG A 173 -8.41 12.80 8.69
C ARG A 173 -8.24 11.96 7.42
N PHE A 174 -7.46 10.90 7.52
CA PHE A 174 -7.27 9.89 6.47
C PHE A 174 -8.12 8.66 6.78
N GLY A 175 -9.02 8.30 5.86
CA GLY A 175 -9.85 7.10 5.94
C GLY A 175 -9.35 6.02 4.98
N PHE A 176 -9.26 4.78 5.46
CA PHE A 176 -8.76 3.64 4.71
C PHE A 176 -9.81 2.55 4.58
N LEU A 177 -9.95 2.02 3.38
CA LEU A 177 -10.68 0.80 3.05
C LEU A 177 -9.74 -0.13 2.28
N ALA A 178 -9.96 -1.44 2.35
CA ALA A 178 -9.17 -2.42 1.61
C ALA A 178 -10.05 -3.58 1.17
N PHE A 179 -9.71 -4.22 0.05
CA PHE A 179 -10.40 -5.43 -0.41
C PHE A 179 -9.47 -6.34 -1.21
N ASN A 180 -9.75 -7.63 -1.15
CA ASN A 180 -9.12 -8.67 -1.95
C ASN A 180 -9.95 -8.94 -3.22
N ALA A 181 -9.29 -9.07 -4.37
CA ALA A 181 -9.90 -9.45 -5.65
C ALA A 181 -9.31 -10.73 -6.25
N ILE A 182 -8.33 -11.35 -5.57
CA ILE A 182 -7.58 -12.52 -6.03
C ILE A 182 -8.24 -13.82 -5.58
N GLY A 183 -8.79 -13.85 -4.36
CA GLY A 183 -9.39 -15.04 -3.76
C GLY A 183 -8.51 -15.62 -2.65
N GLU A 184 -8.51 -16.96 -2.53
CA GLU A 184 -7.74 -17.82 -1.60
C GLU A 184 -7.94 -17.55 -0.09
N THR A 185 -7.84 -16.29 0.34
CA THR A 185 -8.27 -15.87 1.67
C THR A 185 -9.80 -15.83 1.72
N PRO A 186 -10.42 -16.56 2.65
CA PRO A 186 -11.85 -16.74 2.58
C PRO A 186 -12.63 -15.47 2.96
N ARG A 187 -13.62 -15.12 2.14
CA ARG A 187 -14.49 -13.94 2.28
C ARG A 187 -15.17 -13.87 3.65
N ALA A 188 -15.24 -12.66 4.21
CA ALA A 188 -16.00 -12.39 5.42
C ALA A 188 -17.51 -12.45 5.14
N THR A 189 -18.27 -13.05 6.06
CA THR A 189 -19.74 -13.03 6.02
C THR A 189 -20.28 -12.36 7.27
N ALA A 190 -21.61 -12.24 7.41
CA ALA A 190 -22.20 -11.68 8.61
C ALA A 190 -21.74 -12.39 9.91
N THR A 191 -21.40 -13.69 9.83
CA THR A 191 -21.12 -14.53 10.99
C THR A 191 -19.76 -15.25 10.94
N THR A 192 -19.03 -15.17 9.82
CA THR A 192 -17.73 -15.85 9.68
C THR A 192 -16.60 -14.87 9.42
N PRO A 193 -15.39 -15.10 9.99
CA PRO A 193 -14.21 -14.28 9.72
C PRO A 193 -13.86 -14.19 8.24
N GLY A 194 -12.99 -13.26 7.88
CA GLY A 194 -12.46 -13.19 6.52
C GLY A 194 -12.05 -11.78 6.12
N VAL A 195 -11.83 -11.61 4.81
CA VAL A 195 -11.54 -10.31 4.19
C VAL A 195 -12.74 -9.75 3.45
N VAL A 196 -12.74 -8.44 3.24
CA VAL A 196 -13.61 -7.80 2.25
C VAL A 196 -13.17 -8.29 0.87
N GLU A 197 -14.09 -8.81 0.07
CA GLU A 197 -13.82 -9.34 -1.27
C GLU A 197 -14.61 -8.57 -2.33
N VAL A 198 -13.93 -8.23 -3.44
CA VAL A 198 -14.56 -7.76 -4.68
C VAL A 198 -14.19 -8.72 -5.80
N ARG A 199 -15.16 -9.53 -6.24
CA ARG A 199 -14.92 -10.49 -7.31
C ARG A 199 -14.80 -9.77 -8.66
N MET A 200 -13.72 -10.04 -9.38
CA MET A 200 -13.39 -9.43 -10.67
C MET A 200 -12.30 -10.20 -11.42
N PRO A 201 -12.15 -9.98 -12.74
CA PRO A 201 -11.07 -10.57 -13.51
C PRO A 201 -9.71 -10.09 -13.02
N PRO A 202 -8.64 -10.88 -13.19
CA PRO A 202 -8.64 -12.17 -13.92
C PRO A 202 -8.94 -13.39 -13.04
N ARG A 203 -8.98 -13.24 -11.71
CA ARG A 203 -8.91 -14.39 -10.77
C ARG A 203 -10.26 -14.93 -10.30
N THR A 204 -11.20 -14.04 -9.98
CA THR A 204 -12.44 -14.40 -9.25
C THR A 204 -13.69 -14.35 -10.13
N GLY A 205 -13.51 -14.45 -11.45
CA GLY A 205 -14.58 -14.44 -12.45
C GLY A 205 -14.95 -13.03 -12.94
N PRO A 206 -16.13 -12.84 -13.57
CA PRO A 206 -16.59 -11.53 -14.02
C PRO A 206 -16.75 -10.54 -12.86
N LEU A 207 -16.66 -9.23 -13.16
CA LEU A 207 -16.83 -8.18 -12.17
C LEU A 207 -18.21 -8.27 -11.52
N ASN A 208 -18.23 -8.55 -10.22
CA ASN A 208 -19.46 -8.58 -9.44
C ASN A 208 -19.89 -7.15 -9.07
N GLN A 209 -20.97 -6.70 -9.70
CA GLN A 209 -21.50 -5.34 -9.49
C GLN A 209 -22.00 -5.10 -8.07
N GLY A 210 -22.49 -6.15 -7.38
CA GLY A 210 -22.94 -6.05 -5.99
C GLY A 210 -21.79 -5.79 -5.01
N ASP A 211 -20.68 -6.50 -5.19
CA ASP A 211 -19.47 -6.31 -4.39
C ASP A 211 -18.87 -4.90 -4.64
N LEU A 212 -18.77 -4.48 -5.90
CA LEU A 212 -18.32 -3.12 -6.25
C LEU A 212 -19.27 -2.04 -5.70
N ALA A 213 -20.58 -2.26 -5.76
CA ALA A 213 -21.57 -1.35 -5.20
C ALA A 213 -21.43 -1.22 -3.67
N ALA A 214 -21.09 -2.32 -2.97
CA ALA A 214 -20.86 -2.28 -1.52
C ALA A 214 -19.64 -1.42 -1.17
N VAL A 215 -18.51 -1.62 -1.86
CA VAL A 215 -17.29 -0.82 -1.62
C VAL A 215 -17.50 0.65 -1.99
N THR A 216 -18.13 0.94 -3.13
CA THR A 216 -18.41 2.34 -3.53
C THR A 216 -19.40 3.04 -2.59
N ARG A 217 -20.38 2.33 -2.01
CA ARG A 217 -21.21 2.90 -0.92
C ARG A 217 -20.38 3.19 0.33
N ALA A 218 -19.48 2.29 0.73
CA ALA A 218 -18.61 2.50 1.88
C ALA A 218 -17.70 3.73 1.68
N ILE A 219 -17.16 3.92 0.48
CA ILE A 219 -16.36 5.11 0.11
C ILE A 219 -17.19 6.40 0.26
N ARG A 220 -18.40 6.44 -0.31
CA ARG A 220 -19.28 7.61 -0.21
C ARG A 220 -19.62 7.94 1.24
N ALA A 221 -19.93 6.93 2.05
CA ALA A 221 -20.21 7.12 3.47
C ALA A 221 -18.97 7.63 4.22
N LEU A 222 -17.80 7.01 4.01
CA LEU A 222 -16.55 7.41 4.65
C LEU A 222 -16.18 8.86 4.31
N LYS A 223 -16.34 9.27 3.04
CA LYS A 223 -16.00 10.62 2.57
C LYS A 223 -16.76 11.74 3.30
N THR A 224 -17.93 11.45 3.89
CA THR A 224 -18.65 12.44 4.72
C THR A 224 -17.97 12.73 6.06
N SER A 225 -17.02 11.89 6.46
CA SER A 225 -16.42 11.89 7.79
C SER A 225 -14.89 12.05 7.79
N VAL A 226 -14.25 12.08 6.62
CA VAL A 226 -12.78 12.21 6.50
C VAL A 226 -12.40 13.16 5.38
N ASP A 227 -11.18 13.68 5.44
CA ASP A 227 -10.64 14.61 4.44
C ASP A 227 -10.13 13.87 3.19
N VAL A 228 -9.40 12.77 3.42
CA VAL A 228 -8.76 11.96 2.38
C VAL A 228 -9.24 10.51 2.51
N VAL A 229 -9.74 9.91 1.42
CA VAL A 229 -10.13 8.51 1.35
C VAL A 229 -9.14 7.73 0.50
N ALA A 230 -8.49 6.73 1.10
CA ALA A 230 -7.60 5.79 0.44
C ALA A 230 -8.23 4.39 0.37
N VAL A 231 -8.14 3.75 -0.79
CA VAL A 231 -8.60 2.37 -1.00
C VAL A 231 -7.41 1.51 -1.38
N LEU A 232 -7.22 0.39 -0.68
CA LEU A 232 -6.11 -0.55 -0.83
C LEU A 232 -6.59 -1.87 -1.46
N PRO A 233 -6.77 -1.95 -2.78
CA PRO A 233 -7.14 -3.18 -3.44
C PRO A 233 -5.94 -4.13 -3.61
N HIS A 234 -6.14 -5.42 -3.38
CA HIS A 234 -5.18 -6.46 -3.76
C HIS A 234 -5.74 -7.21 -4.99
N TRP A 235 -5.20 -6.96 -6.18
CA TRP A 235 -5.91 -7.23 -7.45
C TRP A 235 -5.02 -7.42 -8.69
N GLY A 236 -5.63 -7.77 -9.82
CA GLY A 236 -4.96 -7.73 -11.12
C GLY A 236 -4.23 -9.01 -11.51
N GLN A 237 -3.36 -8.87 -12.51
CA GLN A 237 -2.57 -9.96 -13.08
C GLN A 237 -1.13 -9.87 -12.57
N GLN A 238 -0.58 -11.00 -12.13
CA GLN A 238 0.83 -11.08 -11.73
C GLN A 238 1.78 -10.90 -12.91
N TYR A 239 2.94 -10.33 -12.62
CA TYR A 239 4.12 -10.28 -13.49
C TYR A 239 3.90 -9.51 -14.80
N THR A 240 3.19 -8.40 -14.72
CA THR A 240 3.01 -7.46 -15.84
C THR A 240 2.96 -6.02 -15.32
N HIS A 241 3.53 -5.10 -16.10
CA HIS A 241 3.44 -3.65 -15.84
C HIS A 241 2.07 -3.08 -16.26
N ASP A 242 1.35 -3.76 -17.15
CA ASP A 242 0.06 -3.31 -17.66
C ASP A 242 -1.09 -3.75 -16.73
N PRO A 243 -1.81 -2.81 -16.09
CA PRO A 243 -2.99 -3.17 -15.32
C PRO A 243 -4.10 -3.65 -16.27
N VAL A 244 -4.76 -4.75 -15.90
CA VAL A 244 -5.82 -5.32 -16.74
C VAL A 244 -7.02 -4.36 -16.83
N PRO A 245 -7.87 -4.45 -17.88
CA PRO A 245 -9.01 -3.56 -18.04
C PRO A 245 -9.94 -3.49 -16.82
N ALA A 246 -10.10 -4.61 -16.10
CA ALA A 246 -10.89 -4.65 -14.88
C ALA A 246 -10.31 -3.77 -13.76
N GLN A 247 -8.99 -3.71 -13.59
CA GLN A 247 -8.34 -2.82 -12.60
C GLN A 247 -8.65 -1.35 -12.91
N ARG A 248 -8.51 -0.94 -14.18
CA ARG A 248 -8.83 0.43 -14.63
C ARG A 248 -10.31 0.79 -14.42
N ALA A 249 -11.22 -0.10 -14.80
CA ALA A 249 -12.66 0.10 -14.63
C ALA A 249 -13.06 0.23 -13.15
N VAL A 250 -12.53 -0.65 -12.29
CA VAL A 250 -12.79 -0.58 -10.85
C VAL A 250 -12.16 0.66 -10.24
N ALA A 251 -10.91 0.99 -10.56
CA ALA A 251 -10.25 2.23 -10.08
C ALA A 251 -11.05 3.50 -10.44
N ALA A 252 -11.59 3.56 -11.66
CA ALA A 252 -12.47 4.65 -12.09
C ALA A 252 -13.77 4.70 -11.25
N ALA A 253 -14.36 3.56 -10.92
CA ALA A 253 -15.55 3.51 -10.07
C ALA A 253 -15.26 3.93 -8.61
N LEU A 254 -14.12 3.49 -8.04
CA LEU A 254 -13.69 3.86 -6.69
C LEU A 254 -13.42 5.37 -6.58
N THR A 255 -12.67 5.91 -7.55
CA THR A 255 -12.40 7.36 -7.61
C THR A 255 -13.69 8.15 -7.82
N THR A 256 -14.58 7.74 -8.73
CA THR A 256 -15.90 8.37 -8.92
C THR A 256 -16.74 8.36 -7.65
N ALA A 257 -16.65 7.31 -6.84
CA ALA A 257 -17.35 7.21 -5.57
C ALA A 257 -16.79 8.12 -4.45
N GLY A 258 -15.59 8.70 -4.65
CA GLY A 258 -15.00 9.65 -3.71
C GLY A 258 -13.63 9.23 -3.15
N ALA A 259 -13.03 8.13 -3.61
CA ALA A 259 -11.65 7.81 -3.27
C ALA A 259 -10.71 8.88 -3.84
N ASP A 260 -9.82 9.41 -3.00
CA ASP A 260 -8.77 10.34 -3.37
C ASP A 260 -7.49 9.59 -3.77
N LEU A 261 -7.26 8.43 -3.14
CA LEU A 261 -6.15 7.52 -3.42
C LEU A 261 -6.65 6.09 -3.66
N VAL A 262 -6.07 5.43 -4.65
CA VAL A 262 -6.16 3.97 -4.85
C VAL A 262 -4.73 3.43 -4.90
N ILE A 263 -4.39 2.50 -4.00
CA ILE A 263 -3.04 1.94 -3.87
C ILE A 263 -3.13 0.42 -3.96
N GLY A 264 -2.84 -0.11 -5.13
CA GLY A 264 -2.91 -1.54 -5.40
C GLY A 264 -1.65 -2.31 -5.02
N GLY A 265 -1.83 -3.60 -4.79
CA GLY A 265 -0.79 -4.64 -4.68
C GLY A 265 -1.26 -5.93 -5.36
N HIS A 266 -0.46 -7.01 -5.28
CA HIS A 266 -0.60 -8.34 -5.91
C HIS A 266 0.24 -8.59 -7.18
N PRO A 267 0.34 -7.69 -8.17
CA PRO A 267 1.05 -8.00 -9.40
C PRO A 267 2.52 -8.37 -9.22
N HIS A 268 3.11 -8.06 -8.07
CA HIS A 268 4.52 -8.19 -7.70
C HIS A 268 5.50 -7.41 -8.59
N TRP A 269 5.01 -6.79 -9.67
CA TRP A 269 5.70 -5.80 -10.49
C TRP A 269 5.07 -4.44 -10.25
N VAL A 270 5.84 -3.39 -10.46
CA VAL A 270 5.30 -2.02 -10.51
C VAL A 270 4.33 -1.90 -11.70
N GLN A 271 3.17 -1.30 -11.50
CA GLN A 271 2.18 -1.03 -12.56
C GLN A 271 1.81 0.44 -12.60
N ALA A 272 1.19 0.87 -13.70
CA ALA A 272 0.81 2.25 -13.97
C ALA A 272 0.40 3.07 -12.73
N VAL A 273 0.94 4.30 -12.64
CA VAL A 273 0.45 5.32 -11.70
C VAL A 273 -0.23 6.44 -12.49
N GLU A 274 -1.51 6.64 -12.23
CA GLU A 274 -2.37 7.61 -12.90
C GLU A 274 -2.80 8.73 -11.96
N PHE A 275 -3.05 9.91 -12.53
CA PHE A 275 -3.49 11.10 -11.78
C PHE A 275 -4.82 11.66 -12.29
N PRO A 276 -5.94 10.90 -12.21
CA PRO A 276 -7.22 11.37 -12.71
C PRO A 276 -7.78 12.49 -11.84
N ALA A 277 -8.05 13.66 -12.44
CA ALA A 277 -8.79 14.78 -11.82
C ALA A 277 -8.45 15.07 -10.34
N GLY A 278 -7.17 15.26 -10.02
CA GLY A 278 -6.74 15.61 -8.66
C GLY A 278 -6.55 14.44 -7.69
N LYS A 279 -6.71 13.20 -8.17
CA LYS A 279 -6.59 11.95 -7.40
C LYS A 279 -5.34 11.18 -7.82
N VAL A 280 -5.01 10.11 -7.10
CA VAL A 280 -3.90 9.21 -7.43
C VAL A 280 -4.40 7.77 -7.49
N VAL A 281 -4.04 7.06 -8.55
CA VAL A 281 -4.27 5.62 -8.71
C VAL A 281 -2.94 4.97 -9.01
N ALA A 282 -2.36 4.28 -8.04
CA ALA A 282 -1.25 3.37 -8.25
C ALA A 282 -1.80 1.95 -8.38
N HIS A 283 -1.74 1.34 -9.56
CA HIS A 283 -2.32 0.01 -9.77
C HIS A 283 -1.53 -1.11 -9.07
N SER A 284 -0.22 -0.94 -8.93
CA SER A 284 0.68 -1.77 -8.13
C SER A 284 1.95 -1.01 -7.82
N LEU A 285 2.39 -1.03 -6.56
CA LEU A 285 3.69 -0.47 -6.14
C LEU A 285 4.84 -1.50 -6.20
N GLY A 286 4.55 -2.74 -6.62
CA GLY A 286 5.50 -3.86 -6.59
C GLY A 286 5.69 -4.43 -5.19
N ASN A 287 6.73 -5.24 -5.03
CA ASN A 287 7.10 -5.79 -3.73
C ASN A 287 7.90 -4.78 -2.91
N LEU A 288 7.64 -4.67 -1.61
CA LEU A 288 8.49 -3.93 -0.66
C LEU A 288 9.53 -4.84 0.00
N VAL A 289 9.09 -6.00 0.49
CA VAL A 289 9.96 -7.07 0.99
C VAL A 289 9.38 -8.38 0.52
N PHE A 290 10.18 -9.16 -0.22
CA PHE A 290 9.77 -10.45 -0.73
C PHE A 290 11.00 -11.31 -1.07
N ASP A 291 10.81 -12.62 -1.11
CA ASP A 291 11.80 -13.57 -1.61
C ASP A 291 11.60 -13.99 -3.08
N MET A 292 10.91 -13.19 -3.90
CA MET A 292 10.77 -13.45 -5.35
C MET A 292 11.98 -12.85 -6.10
N ASP A 293 13.09 -13.59 -6.14
CA ASP A 293 14.33 -13.19 -6.81
C ASP A 293 14.55 -13.83 -8.19
N PHE A 294 13.53 -14.52 -8.73
CA PHE A 294 13.57 -15.19 -10.03
C PHE A 294 13.51 -14.24 -11.23
N ALA A 295 13.03 -13.01 -11.03
CA ALA A 295 12.98 -11.96 -12.05
C ALA A 295 13.50 -10.64 -11.47
N GLN A 296 14.00 -9.77 -12.34
CA GLN A 296 14.46 -8.44 -11.93
C GLN A 296 13.29 -7.60 -11.40
N GLN A 297 12.17 -7.62 -12.11
CA GLN A 297 11.00 -6.79 -11.87
C GLN A 297 10.29 -7.15 -10.56
N THR A 298 10.35 -8.41 -10.10
CA THR A 298 9.81 -8.82 -8.79
C THR A 298 10.62 -8.29 -7.62
N ARG A 299 11.83 -7.78 -7.88
CA ARG A 299 12.71 -7.12 -6.91
C ARG A 299 12.64 -5.60 -7.02
N GLU A 300 11.89 -5.06 -7.96
CA GLU A 300 11.75 -3.63 -8.20
C GLU A 300 10.42 -3.13 -7.61
N GLY A 301 10.48 -1.99 -6.95
CA GLY A 301 9.31 -1.38 -6.34
C GLY A 301 9.46 0.13 -6.24
N VAL A 302 8.36 0.80 -5.90
CA VAL A 302 8.31 2.24 -5.78
C VAL A 302 7.55 2.63 -4.53
N LEU A 303 8.15 3.48 -3.69
CA LEU A 303 7.42 4.18 -2.63
C LEU A 303 6.62 5.32 -3.27
N LEU A 304 5.32 5.37 -2.98
CA LEU A 304 4.48 6.51 -3.31
C LEU A 304 4.46 7.48 -2.13
N GLU A 305 5.16 8.60 -2.26
CA GLU A 305 5.30 9.62 -1.22
C GLU A 305 4.42 10.82 -1.56
N LEU A 306 3.52 11.17 -0.67
CA LEU A 306 2.47 12.15 -0.87
C LEU A 306 2.61 13.28 0.14
N THR A 307 2.51 14.52 -0.32
CA THR A 307 2.51 15.71 0.56
C THR A 307 1.16 16.40 0.46
N TYR A 308 0.51 16.57 1.62
CA TYR A 308 -0.76 17.26 1.77
C TYR A 308 -0.55 18.59 2.47
N TRP A 309 -1.24 19.64 2.01
CA TRP A 309 -1.42 20.89 2.76
C TRP A 309 -2.89 20.97 3.18
N GLY A 310 -3.15 20.76 4.46
CA GLY A 310 -4.48 20.42 4.95
C GLY A 310 -5.02 19.20 4.18
N LYS A 311 -6.23 19.31 3.63
CA LYS A 311 -6.87 18.24 2.86
C LYS A 311 -6.49 18.16 1.37
N THR A 312 -5.59 19.01 0.90
CA THR A 312 -5.25 19.12 -0.53
C THR A 312 -3.91 18.45 -0.83
N LEU A 313 -3.92 17.46 -1.73
CA LEU A 313 -2.68 16.88 -2.26
C LEU A 313 -1.89 17.93 -3.04
N LYS A 314 -0.61 18.10 -2.71
CA LYS A 314 0.29 19.07 -3.34
C LYS A 314 1.40 18.41 -4.14
N ALA A 315 1.92 17.29 -3.65
CA ALA A 315 2.97 16.54 -4.33
C ALA A 315 2.73 15.04 -4.23
N ALA A 316 3.10 14.33 -5.29
CA ALA A 316 3.19 12.88 -5.32
C ALA A 316 4.53 12.52 -5.97
N ARG A 317 5.40 11.88 -5.21
CA ARG A 317 6.73 11.45 -5.63
C ARG A 317 6.77 9.94 -5.68
N LEU A 318 7.40 9.44 -6.73
CA LEU A 318 7.66 8.03 -6.95
C LEU A 318 9.14 7.80 -6.66
N THR A 319 9.44 7.08 -5.59
CA THR A 319 10.82 6.78 -5.18
C THR A 319 11.12 5.30 -5.44
N PRO A 320 11.89 4.98 -6.51
CA PRO A 320 12.23 3.62 -6.84
C PRO A 320 13.22 3.00 -5.87
N TYR A 321 13.08 1.69 -5.65
CA TYR A 321 14.01 0.89 -4.90
C TYR A 321 14.18 -0.49 -5.53
N VAL A 322 15.25 -1.17 -5.13
CA VAL A 322 15.52 -2.57 -5.50
C VAL A 322 15.75 -3.39 -4.24
N ILE A 323 15.10 -4.56 -4.17
CA ILE A 323 15.27 -5.57 -3.13
C ILE A 323 16.61 -6.28 -3.34
N GLY A 324 17.48 -6.20 -2.34
CA GLY A 324 18.80 -6.85 -2.32
C GLY A 324 18.74 -8.36 -2.06
N ALA A 325 19.89 -9.03 -2.11
CA ALA A 325 20.01 -10.45 -1.77
C ALA A 325 19.70 -10.77 -0.30
N ASP A 326 19.67 -9.74 0.56
CA ASP A 326 19.24 -9.82 1.96
C ASP A 326 17.73 -9.60 2.13
N PHE A 327 16.98 -9.54 1.03
CA PHE A 327 15.55 -9.21 0.97
C PHE A 327 15.21 -7.80 1.43
N GLY A 328 16.22 -6.94 1.63
CA GLY A 328 16.00 -5.55 2.03
C GLY A 328 15.95 -4.59 0.84
N PRO A 329 14.91 -3.74 0.71
CA PRO A 329 14.83 -2.72 -0.33
C PRO A 329 15.81 -1.57 -0.07
N ARG A 330 16.43 -1.07 -1.14
CA ARG A 330 17.32 0.10 -1.14
C ARG A 330 16.89 1.05 -2.24
N VAL A 331 16.71 2.32 -1.91
CA VAL A 331 16.42 3.37 -2.90
C VAL A 331 17.52 3.37 -3.97
N VAL A 332 17.12 3.47 -5.22
CA VAL A 332 18.03 3.57 -6.36
C VAL A 332 17.88 4.91 -7.05
N THR A 333 18.94 5.38 -7.70
CA THR A 333 19.00 6.63 -8.46
C THR A 333 19.61 6.38 -9.85
N GLY A 334 19.62 7.40 -10.71
CA GLY A 334 20.21 7.32 -12.05
C GLY A 334 19.45 6.34 -12.97
N THR A 335 20.16 5.69 -13.88
CA THR A 335 19.59 4.88 -14.96
C THR A 335 18.60 3.82 -14.48
N ARG A 336 18.86 3.14 -13.35
CA ARG A 336 17.91 2.13 -12.86
C ARG A 336 16.61 2.74 -12.34
N ALA A 337 16.71 3.86 -11.62
CA ALA A 337 15.51 4.58 -11.19
C ALA A 337 14.69 5.05 -12.41
N GLU A 338 15.36 5.54 -13.44
CA GLU A 338 14.72 5.95 -14.70
C GLU A 338 14.01 4.79 -15.40
N GLN A 339 14.60 3.60 -15.42
CA GLN A 339 13.99 2.39 -16.00
C GLN A 339 12.71 1.98 -15.24
N ILE A 340 12.78 1.85 -13.91
CA ILE A 340 11.61 1.49 -13.08
C ILE A 340 10.49 2.53 -13.25
N LEU A 341 10.84 3.82 -13.30
CA LEU A 341 9.87 4.89 -13.52
C LEU A 341 9.33 4.92 -14.96
N ALA A 342 10.09 4.44 -15.95
CA ALA A 342 9.62 4.31 -17.33
C ALA A 342 8.56 3.21 -17.43
N ASP A 343 8.75 2.06 -16.77
CA ASP A 343 7.80 0.94 -16.77
C ASP A 343 6.43 1.36 -16.19
N LEU A 344 6.43 2.21 -15.16
CA LEU A 344 5.22 2.83 -14.61
C LEU A 344 4.48 3.75 -15.60
N ARG A 345 5.17 4.32 -16.59
CA ARG A 345 4.59 5.30 -17.53
C ARG A 345 4.25 4.69 -18.88
N SER A 346 4.98 3.66 -19.30
CA SER A 346 4.76 2.96 -20.57
C SER A 346 3.59 1.98 -20.51
N ALA A 347 3.10 1.69 -19.31
CA ALA A 347 1.98 0.80 -19.08
C ALA A 347 0.70 1.32 -19.78
N ARG A 348 0.19 0.55 -20.74
CA ARG A 348 -0.91 0.93 -21.67
C ARG A 348 -2.28 0.72 -21.06
#